data_AF-A0A2E8AWX2-F1
#
_entry.id   AF-A0A2E8AWX2-F1
#
_cell.length_a   1.000
_cell.length_b   1.000
_cell.length_c   1.000
_cell.angle_alpha   90.00
_cell.angle_beta   90.00
_cell.angle_gamma   90.00
#
_symmetry.space_group_name_H-M   'P 1'
#
loop_
_entity.id
_entity.type
_entity.pdbx_description
1 polymer ?
#
loop_
_entity_poly.entity_id
_entity_poly.type
_entity_poly.pdbx_seq_one_letter_code
_entity_poly.pdbx_strand_id
1 'polypeptide(L)'
;MSAWVARCLLGAAELPYSLAVRWRNHRFDAGHYGIQQLDVPVISTGNLTLGGTGKTPMVEWLARWFTERHLRVAIVSRGYGAAVGEQNDEALELARKLPG
;
A
#
# COMPACT_ATOMS: atom_id res chain seq x y z
N MET A 1 -14.21 32.50 -4.22
CA MET A 1 -12.87 33.06 -4.49
C MET A 1 -11.73 32.33 -3.76
N SER A 2 -12.00 31.55 -2.70
CA SER A 2 -10.98 30.87 -1.86
C SER A 2 -10.43 29.54 -2.43
N ALA A 3 -11.23 28.76 -3.16
CA ALA A 3 -10.80 27.45 -3.68
C ALA A 3 -9.69 27.53 -4.75
N TRP A 4 -9.63 28.63 -5.52
CA TRP A 4 -8.61 28.83 -6.55
C TRP A 4 -7.23 29.11 -5.94
N VAL A 5 -7.17 29.96 -4.91
CA VAL A 5 -5.90 30.24 -4.20
C VAL A 5 -5.35 28.99 -3.54
N ALA A 6 -6.19 28.20 -2.87
CA ALA A 6 -5.79 26.93 -2.28
C ALA A 6 -5.25 25.94 -3.32
N ARG A 7 -5.90 25.85 -4.50
CA ARG A 7 -5.43 25.01 -5.61
C ARG A 7 -4.09 25.47 -6.18
N CYS A 8 -3.88 26.78 -6.34
CA CYS A 8 -2.61 27.31 -6.81
C CYS A 8 -1.47 27.04 -5.81
N LEU A 9 -1.73 27.18 -4.50
CA LEU A 9 -0.75 26.86 -3.46
C LEU A 9 -0.40 25.36 -3.42
N LEU A 10 -1.42 24.49 -3.50
CA LEU A 10 -1.20 23.04 -3.57
C LEU A 10 -0.48 22.63 -4.85
N GLY A 11 -0.80 23.23 -6.00
CA GLY A 11 -0.10 23.00 -7.26
C GLY A 11 1.36 23.46 -7.22
N ALA A 12 1.66 24.57 -6.54
CA ALA A 12 3.03 24.99 -6.31
C ALA A 12 3.78 23.99 -5.40
N ALA A 13 3.11 23.44 -4.38
CA ALA A 13 3.67 22.40 -3.50
C ALA A 13 3.82 21.02 -4.19
N GLU A 14 3.09 20.76 -5.27
CA GLU A 14 3.17 19.52 -6.06
C GLU A 14 4.54 19.37 -6.73
N LEU A 15 5.14 20.47 -7.20
CA LEU A 15 6.44 20.45 -7.88
C LEU A 15 7.58 19.88 -7.01
N PRO A 16 7.87 20.42 -5.81
CA PRO A 16 8.91 19.86 -4.94
C PRO A 16 8.57 18.44 -4.49
N TYR A 17 7.30 18.13 -4.20
CA TYR A 17 6.87 16.78 -3.85
C TYR A 17 7.14 15.78 -4.98
N SER A 18 6.75 16.12 -6.21
CA SER A 18 6.93 15.28 -7.39
C SER A 18 8.40 15.07 -7.71
N LEU A 19 9.23 16.11 -7.60
CA LEU A 19 10.68 15.99 -7.78
C LEU A 19 11.29 15.05 -6.74
N ALA A 20 10.92 15.19 -5.47
CA ALA A 20 11.40 14.33 -4.39
C ALA A 20 11.00 12.86 -4.60
N VAL A 21 9.74 12.59 -4.99
CA VAL A 21 9.25 11.23 -5.29
C VAL A 21 9.98 10.64 -6.51
N ARG A 22 10.17 11.42 -7.56
CA ARG A 22 10.91 10.98 -8.77
C ARG A 22 12.35 10.64 -8.44
N TRP A 23 13.04 11.49 -7.67
CA TRP A 23 14.40 11.22 -7.23
C TRP A 23 14.50 9.95 -6.37
N ARG A 24 13.56 9.78 -5.43
CA ARG A 24 13.48 8.55 -4.62
C ARG A 24 13.32 7.32 -5.51
N ASN A 25 12.36 7.33 -6.43
CA ASN A 25 12.09 6.19 -7.31
C ASN A 25 13.29 5.89 -8.21
N HIS A 26 13.94 6.90 -8.79
CA HIS A 26 15.16 6.71 -9.58
C HIS A 26 16.28 6.04 -8.79
N ARG A 27 16.43 6.35 -7.50
CA ARG A 27 17.41 5.68 -6.63
C ARG A 27 17.04 4.21 -6.35
N PHE A 28 15.76 3.87 -6.29
CA PHE A 28 15.30 2.47 -6.22
C PHE A 28 15.59 1.73 -7.55
N ASP A 29 15.27 2.34 -8.68
CA ASP A 29 15.49 1.75 -10.01
C ASP A 29 16.98 1.52 -10.29
N ALA A 30 17.84 2.43 -9.83
CA ALA A 30 19.29 2.31 -9.93
C ALA A 30 19.91 1.33 -8.91
N GLY A 31 19.11 0.68 -8.06
CA GLY A 31 19.60 -0.33 -7.10
C GLY A 31 20.35 0.24 -5.89
N HIS A 32 20.23 1.54 -5.60
CA HIS A 32 20.92 2.17 -4.46
C HIS A 32 20.30 1.83 -3.10
N TYR A 33 19.13 1.19 -3.10
CA TYR A 33 18.48 0.68 -1.89
C TYR A 33 18.59 -0.85 -1.87
N GLY A 34 18.81 -1.43 -0.69
CA GLY A 34 18.86 -2.88 -0.51
C GLY A 34 17.49 -3.51 -0.77
N ILE A 35 17.27 -3.95 -2.01
CA ILE A 35 16.10 -4.76 -2.37
C ILE A 35 16.31 -6.15 -1.78
N GLN A 36 15.47 -6.53 -0.82
CA GLN A 36 15.49 -7.86 -0.24
C GLN A 36 14.62 -8.80 -1.08
N GLN A 37 15.21 -9.94 -1.47
CA GLN A 37 14.49 -11.03 -2.11
C GLN A 37 14.11 -12.07 -1.04
N LEU A 38 12.89 -12.57 -1.11
CA LEU A 38 12.40 -13.64 -0.24
C LEU A 38 12.33 -14.93 -1.05
N ASP A 39 12.51 -16.08 -0.38
CA ASP A 39 12.43 -17.41 -1.00
C ASP A 39 10.99 -17.83 -1.35
N VAL A 40 10.01 -16.95 -1.09
CA VAL A 40 8.59 -17.17 -1.37
C VAL A 40 8.07 -16.11 -2.36
N PRO A 41 7.08 -16.44 -3.21
CA PRO A 41 6.45 -15.46 -4.08
C PRO A 41 5.80 -14.32 -3.29
N VAL A 42 6.03 -13.08 -3.70
CA VAL A 42 5.48 -11.88 -3.06
C VAL A 42 4.62 -11.11 -4.05
N ILE A 43 3.39 -10.79 -3.65
CA ILE A 43 2.47 -9.95 -4.42
C ILE A 43 2.28 -8.63 -3.67
N SER A 44 2.59 -7.51 -4.32
CA SER A 44 2.38 -6.18 -3.76
C SER A 44 1.09 -5.56 -4.30
N THR A 45 0.16 -5.25 -3.41
CA THR A 45 -1.10 -4.56 -3.76
C THR A 45 -1.03 -3.10 -3.33
N GLY A 46 -0.86 -2.21 -4.31
CA GLY A 46 -0.72 -0.76 -4.11
C GLY A 46 -1.76 0.05 -4.88
N ASN A 47 -1.76 1.37 -4.68
CA ASN A 47 -2.53 2.30 -5.50
C ASN A 47 -1.78 3.64 -5.62
N LEU A 48 -2.01 4.35 -6.73
CA LEU A 48 -1.37 5.64 -7.05
C LEU A 48 -2.06 6.84 -6.40
N THR A 49 -3.35 6.71 -6.07
CA THR A 49 -4.18 7.78 -5.48
C THR A 49 -4.48 7.54 -4.00
N LEU A 50 -4.70 8.62 -3.26
CA LEU A 50 -5.16 8.60 -1.88
C LEU A 50 -6.69 8.40 -1.83
N GLY A 51 -7.18 7.61 -0.88
CA GLY A 51 -8.61 7.33 -0.68
C GLY A 51 -8.96 5.83 -0.69
N GLY A 52 -10.26 5.53 -0.63
CA GLY A 52 -10.82 4.17 -0.66
C GLY A 52 -10.70 3.53 -2.04
N THR A 53 -9.50 3.06 -2.39
CA THR A 53 -9.15 2.68 -3.77
C THR A 53 -9.24 1.18 -4.02
N GLY A 54 -10.11 0.48 -3.27
CA GLY A 54 -10.36 -0.95 -3.47
C GLY A 54 -9.20 -1.88 -3.11
N LYS A 55 -8.13 -1.38 -2.45
CA LYS A 55 -6.98 -2.22 -2.05
C LYS A 55 -7.39 -3.37 -1.14
N THR A 56 -8.19 -3.09 -0.10
CA THR A 56 -8.63 -4.10 0.87
C THR A 56 -9.51 -5.18 0.22
N PRO A 57 -10.54 -4.85 -0.60
CA PRO A 57 -11.27 -5.86 -1.37
C PRO A 57 -10.38 -6.68 -2.33
N MET A 58 -9.39 -6.07 -2.97
CA MET A 58 -8.46 -6.78 -3.85
C MET A 58 -7.58 -7.79 -3.10
N VAL A 59 -7.05 -7.38 -1.93
CA VAL A 59 -6.28 -8.28 -1.06
C VAL A 59 -7.14 -9.44 -0.58
N GLU A 60 -8.39 -9.17 -0.19
CA GLU A 60 -9.35 -10.21 0.21
C GLU A 60 -9.58 -11.21 -0.93
N TRP A 61 -9.85 -10.71 -2.14
CA TRP A 61 -10.08 -11.56 -3.32
C TRP A 61 -8.85 -12.43 -3.64
N LEU A 62 -7.65 -11.86 -3.65
CA LEU A 62 -6.41 -12.60 -3.89
C LEU A 62 -6.21 -13.70 -2.84
N ALA A 63 -6.37 -13.37 -1.56
CA ALA A 63 -6.18 -14.33 -0.49
C ALA A 63 -7.17 -15.49 -0.60
N ARG A 64 -8.47 -15.22 -0.84
CA ARG A 64 -9.47 -16.27 -1.10
C ARG A 64 -9.07 -17.15 -2.28
N TRP A 65 -8.68 -16.54 -3.40
CA TRP A 65 -8.31 -17.26 -4.63
C TRP A 65 -7.15 -18.24 -4.41
N PHE A 66 -6.15 -17.85 -3.62
CA PHE A 66 -5.03 -18.72 -3.26
C PHE A 66 -5.40 -19.79 -2.23
N THR A 67 -6.19 -19.44 -1.21
CA THR A 67 -6.65 -20.40 -0.21
C THR A 67 -7.54 -21.50 -0.82
N GLU A 68 -8.42 -21.14 -1.77
CA GLU A 68 -9.22 -22.09 -2.55
C GLU A 68 -8.38 -23.08 -3.37
N ARG A 69 -7.10 -22.75 -3.62
CA ARG A 69 -6.11 -23.61 -4.29
C ARG A 69 -5.19 -24.33 -3.31
N HIS A 70 -5.54 -24.32 -2.03
CA HIS A 70 -4.78 -24.93 -0.94
C HIS A 70 -3.35 -24.35 -0.78
N LEU A 71 -3.15 -23.09 -1.16
CA LEU A 71 -1.90 -22.37 -0.94
C LEU A 71 -1.97 -21.58 0.36
N ARG A 72 -0.88 -21.62 1.15
CA ARG A 72 -0.76 -20.82 2.37
C ARG A 72 -0.43 -19.37 2.02
N VAL A 73 -1.23 -18.44 2.50
CA VAL A 73 -1.09 -17.01 2.25
C VAL A 73 -0.73 -16.29 3.54
N ALA A 74 0.25 -15.39 3.48
CA ALA A 74 0.53 -14.44 4.55
C ALA A 74 0.30 -13.02 4.04
N ILE A 75 -0.51 -12.25 4.76
CA ILE A 75 -0.78 -10.85 4.42
C ILE A 75 0.06 -9.97 5.33
N VAL A 76 0.89 -9.12 4.72
CA VAL A 76 1.69 -8.13 5.44
C VAL A 76 1.09 -6.75 5.18
N SER A 77 0.68 -6.06 6.24
CA SER A 77 0.15 -4.69 6.17
C SER A 77 1.03 -3.73 6.98
N ARG A 78 0.95 -2.43 6.69
CA ARG A 78 1.76 -1.40 7.37
C ARG A 78 1.25 -1.09 8.79
N GLY A 79 0.02 -1.47 9.14
CA GLY A 79 -0.60 -1.09 10.42
C GLY A 79 -0.96 0.39 10.51
N TYR A 80 -1.42 1.01 9.41
CA TYR A 80 -1.74 2.44 9.38
C TYR A 80 -2.91 2.76 10.32
N GLY A 81 -2.65 3.53 11.38
CA GLY A 81 -3.65 3.92 12.38
C GLY A 81 -3.75 2.99 13.60
N ALA A 82 -2.98 1.90 13.65
CA ALA A 82 -2.93 1.02 14.82
C ALA A 82 -1.89 1.48 15.84
N ALA A 83 -2.22 1.37 17.13
CA ALA A 83 -1.23 1.55 18.19
C ALA A 83 -0.17 0.43 18.11
N VAL A 84 1.04 0.71 18.58
CA VAL A 84 2.15 -0.27 18.57
C VAL A 84 1.73 -1.49 19.40
N GLY A 85 1.57 -2.64 18.74
CA GLY A 85 1.15 -3.90 19.36
C GLY A 85 -0.33 -4.26 19.15
N GLU A 86 -1.14 -3.37 18.57
CA GLU A 86 -2.53 -3.65 18.23
C GLU A 86 -2.68 -4.00 16.75
N GLN A 87 -3.61 -4.90 16.44
CA GLN A 87 -3.97 -5.20 15.06
C GLN A 87 -4.83 -4.07 14.51
N ASN A 88 -4.49 -3.59 13.31
CA ASN A 88 -5.30 -2.58 12.62
C ASN A 88 -6.68 -3.15 12.22
N ASP A 89 -7.69 -2.28 12.16
CA ASP A 89 -9.07 -2.62 11.77
C ASP A 89 -9.12 -3.38 10.44
N GLU A 90 -8.30 -2.98 9.46
CA GLU A 90 -8.20 -3.67 8.16
C GLU A 90 -7.68 -5.12 8.30
N ALA A 91 -6.72 -5.36 9.19
CA ALA A 91 -6.16 -6.69 9.40
C ALA A 91 -7.16 -7.59 10.13
N LEU A 92 -7.88 -7.03 11.11
CA LEU A 92 -8.96 -7.71 11.82
C LEU A 92 -10.11 -8.07 10.87
N GLU A 93 -10.46 -7.16 9.95
CA GLU A 93 -11.49 -7.41 8.94
C GLU A 93 -11.08 -8.57 8.01
N LEU A 94 -9.84 -8.56 7.50
CA LEU A 94 -9.33 -9.63 6.65
C LEU A 94 -9.27 -10.96 7.40
N ALA A 95 -8.84 -10.98 8.66
CA ALA A 95 -8.80 -12.17 9.49
C ALA A 95 -10.19 -12.79 9.73
N ARG A 96 -11.24 -11.96 9.82
CA ARG A 96 -12.63 -12.44 9.95
C ARG A 96 -13.18 -13.02 8.65
N LYS A 97 -12.77 -12.47 7.51
CA LYS A 97 -13.32 -12.81 6.20
C LYS A 97 -12.63 -13.99 5.54
N LEU A 98 -11.35 -14.20 5.83
CA LEU A 98 -10.55 -15.24 5.20
C LEU A 98 -10.62 -16.54 6.02
N PRO A 99 -10.86 -17.69 5.38
CA PRO A 99 -10.67 -18.97 6.04
C PRO A 99 -9.18 -19.13 6.37
N GLY A 100 -8.89 -19.57 7.60
CA GLY A 100 -7.53 -19.77 8.12
C GLY A 100 -6.73 -20.82 7.37
#